data_AF-A0A7W0REV6-F1
#
_entry.id   AF-A0A7W0REV6-F1
#
_cell.length_a   1.000
_cell.length_b   1.000
_cell.length_c   1.000
_cell.angle_alpha   90.00
_cell.angle_beta   90.00
_cell.angle_gamma   90.00
#
_symmetry.space_group_name_H-M   'P 1'
#
loop_
_entity.id
_entity.type
_entity.pdbx_description
1 polymer ?
#
loop_
_entity_poly.entity_id
_entity_poly.type
_entity_poly.pdbx_seq_one_letter_code
_entity_poly.pdbx_strand_id
1 'polypeptide(L)'
;MSSRTDRPIPEATVARLPLYRRSLLELTEAHAVTASSDALAERAGVNAAKVRKDLSHLGSYGTRGVGYDVEYLLYQVSRALGLHQARPVVIVGVGNLGSALAGYRGFAERGFPVAGLVDADPARVGERVGGHVVAHL
;
A
#
# COMPACT_ATOMS: atom_id res chain seq x y z
N MET A 1 17.10 -23.61 -16.47
CA MET A 1 16.29 -23.37 -17.68
C MET A 1 14.93 -22.81 -17.28
N SER A 2 14.51 -21.74 -17.96
CA SER A 2 13.28 -20.94 -17.81
C SER A 2 13.34 -19.76 -16.81
N SER A 3 13.98 -18.68 -17.25
CA SER A 3 13.80 -17.33 -16.72
C SER A 3 12.38 -16.86 -17.05
N ARG A 4 11.48 -16.90 -16.06
CA ARG A 4 10.20 -16.18 -16.14
C ARG A 4 10.53 -14.70 -16.33
N THR A 5 10.19 -14.16 -17.49
CA THR A 5 10.17 -12.72 -17.73
C THR A 5 9.25 -12.10 -16.69
N ASP A 6 9.84 -11.44 -15.70
CA ASP A 6 9.15 -10.67 -14.68
C ASP A 6 8.57 -9.44 -15.38
N ARG A 7 7.45 -9.64 -16.09
CA ARG A 7 6.79 -8.55 -16.80
C ARG A 7 6.26 -7.61 -15.73
N PRO A 8 6.78 -6.38 -15.62
CA PRO A 8 6.38 -5.47 -14.55
C PRO A 8 4.87 -5.30 -14.59
N ILE A 9 4.24 -5.34 -13.41
CA ILE A 9 2.81 -5.07 -13.27
C ILE A 9 2.54 -3.71 -13.92
N PRO A 10 1.57 -3.59 -14.85
CA PRO A 10 1.28 -2.31 -15.49
C PRO A 10 1.00 -1.22 -14.45
N GLU A 11 1.49 -0.01 -14.69
CA GLU A 11 1.32 1.13 -13.77
C GLU A 11 -0.15 1.38 -13.44
N ALA A 12 -1.02 1.29 -14.43
CA ALA A 12 -2.46 1.39 -14.24
C ALA A 12 -3.01 0.32 -13.28
N THR A 13 -2.45 -0.88 -13.27
CA THR A 13 -2.82 -1.95 -12.33
C THR A 13 -2.29 -1.63 -10.94
N VAL A 14 -1.03 -1.20 -10.81
CA VAL A 14 -0.44 -0.76 -9.53
C VAL A 14 -1.29 0.33 -8.87
N ALA A 15 -1.76 1.31 -9.64
CA ALA A 15 -2.63 2.38 -9.15
C ALA A 15 -3.98 1.89 -8.58
N ARG A 16 -4.48 0.72 -9.02
CA ARG A 16 -5.74 0.12 -8.52
C ARG A 16 -5.56 -0.84 -7.36
N LEU A 17 -4.37 -1.41 -7.18
CA LEU A 17 -4.09 -2.37 -6.08
C LEU A 17 -4.47 -1.82 -4.69
N PRO A 18 -4.28 -0.54 -4.34
CA PRO A 18 -4.74 -0.01 -3.06
C PRO A 18 -6.26 -0.09 -2.85
N LEU A 19 -7.06 0.06 -3.92
CA LEU A 19 -8.52 -0.05 -3.86
C LEU A 19 -8.96 -1.50 -3.62
N TYR A 20 -8.32 -2.46 -4.29
CA TYR A 20 -8.55 -3.88 -4.02
C TYR A 20 -8.14 -4.24 -2.60
N ARG A 21 -6.98 -3.74 -2.12
CA ARG A 21 -6.52 -3.98 -0.74
C ARG A 21 -7.53 -3.47 0.29
N ARG A 22 -8.05 -2.25 0.12
CA ARG A 22 -9.08 -1.69 1.00
C ARG A 22 -10.33 -2.58 1.04
N SER A 23 -10.81 -2.99 -0.15
CA SER A 23 -11.96 -3.88 -0.27
C SER A 23 -11.73 -5.22 0.44
N LEU A 24 -10.52 -5.77 0.34
CA LEU A 24 -10.15 -7.02 0.99
C LEU A 24 -10.07 -6.88 2.51
N LEU A 25 -9.57 -5.76 3.03
CA LEU A 25 -9.59 -5.48 4.47
C LEU A 25 -11.02 -5.42 5.02
N GLU A 26 -11.93 -4.73 4.33
CA GLU A 26 -13.36 -4.69 4.70
C GLU A 26 -13.98 -6.10 4.70
N LEU A 27 -13.62 -6.96 3.73
CA LEU A 27 -14.06 -8.35 3.68
C LEU A 27 -13.47 -9.21 4.80
N THR A 28 -12.20 -8.97 5.17
CA THR A 28 -11.57 -9.62 6.33
C THR A 28 -12.27 -9.25 7.62
N GLU A 29 -12.59 -7.97 7.82
CA GLU A 29 -13.36 -7.48 8.98
C GLU A 29 -14.77 -8.10 9.04
N ALA A 30 -15.37 -8.37 7.88
CA ALA A 30 -16.65 -9.06 7.76
C ALA A 30 -16.54 -10.60 7.85
N HIS A 31 -15.36 -11.15 8.15
CA HIS A 31 -15.07 -12.59 8.19
C HIS A 31 -15.43 -13.36 6.89
N ALA A 32 -15.38 -12.68 5.75
CA ALA A 32 -15.60 -13.33 4.46
C ALA A 32 -14.37 -14.14 4.06
N VAL A 33 -14.58 -15.41 3.70
CA VAL A 33 -13.50 -16.32 3.26
C VAL A 33 -13.14 -16.07 1.80
N THR A 34 -14.14 -15.74 0.97
CA THR A 34 -13.96 -15.58 -0.48
C THR A 34 -14.47 -14.24 -0.99
N ALA A 35 -13.76 -13.65 -1.94
CA ALA A 35 -14.18 -12.45 -2.68
C ALA A 35 -14.51 -12.80 -4.14
N SER A 36 -15.61 -12.25 -4.66
CA SER A 36 -15.88 -12.31 -6.11
C SER A 36 -15.20 -11.15 -6.84
N SER A 37 -14.94 -11.33 -8.14
CA SER A 37 -14.43 -10.24 -8.98
C SER A 37 -15.41 -9.07 -9.07
N ASP A 38 -16.71 -9.32 -8.93
CA ASP A 38 -17.75 -8.29 -8.97
C ASP A 38 -17.74 -7.45 -7.69
N ALA A 39 -17.60 -8.09 -6.52
CA ALA A 39 -17.50 -7.39 -5.23
C ALA A 39 -16.28 -6.45 -5.15
N LEU A 40 -15.15 -6.87 -5.76
CA LEU A 40 -13.95 -6.03 -5.87
C LEU A 40 -14.09 -4.94 -6.94
N ALA A 41 -14.80 -5.23 -8.03
CA ALA A 41 -15.01 -4.32 -9.16
C ALA A 41 -15.85 -3.10 -8.76
N GLU A 42 -16.95 -3.33 -8.05
CA GLU A 42 -17.87 -2.29 -7.57
C GLU A 42 -17.14 -1.22 -6.75
N ARG A 43 -16.33 -1.65 -5.77
CA ARG A 43 -15.56 -0.75 -4.89
C ARG A 43 -14.40 -0.06 -5.59
N ALA A 44 -13.79 -0.71 -6.58
CA ALA A 44 -12.66 -0.16 -7.32
C ALA A 44 -13.09 0.69 -8.53
N GLY A 45 -14.40 0.82 -8.82
CA GLY A 45 -14.92 1.60 -9.94
C GLY A 45 -14.50 1.05 -11.30
N VAL A 46 -14.34 -0.28 -11.41
CA VAL A 46 -13.96 -0.96 -12.65
C VAL A 46 -14.91 -2.12 -12.93
N ASN A 47 -14.77 -2.79 -14.07
CA ASN A 47 -15.51 -4.03 -14.33
C ASN A 47 -14.74 -5.26 -13.84
N ALA A 48 -15.46 -6.36 -13.61
CA ALA A 48 -14.89 -7.63 -13.13
C ALA A 48 -13.87 -8.27 -14.07
N ALA A 49 -13.94 -8.00 -15.39
CA ALA A 49 -12.92 -8.47 -16.34
C ALA A 49 -11.57 -7.76 -16.10
N LYS A 50 -11.61 -6.47 -15.76
CA LYS A 50 -10.42 -5.68 -15.43
C LYS A 50 -9.81 -6.13 -14.10
N VAL A 51 -10.63 -6.43 -13.08
CA VAL A 51 -10.16 -7.06 -11.83
C VAL A 51 -9.45 -8.37 -12.11
N ARG A 52 -10.07 -9.28 -12.86
CA ARG A 52 -9.46 -10.58 -13.22
C ARG A 52 -8.12 -10.41 -13.93
N LYS A 53 -8.03 -9.47 -14.88
CA LYS A 53 -6.79 -9.15 -15.59
C LYS A 53 -5.73 -8.59 -14.65
N ASP A 54 -6.09 -7.64 -13.79
CA ASP A 54 -5.19 -7.03 -12.81
C ASP A 54 -4.61 -8.07 -11.86
N LEU A 55 -5.46 -8.90 -11.26
CA LEU A 55 -5.04 -9.92 -10.30
C LEU A 55 -4.22 -11.02 -10.98
N SER A 56 -4.45 -11.31 -12.26
CA SER A 56 -3.62 -12.28 -13.01
C SER A 56 -2.15 -11.87 -13.12
N HIS A 57 -1.83 -10.57 -13.00
CA HIS A 57 -0.45 -10.09 -12.94
C HIS A 57 0.23 -10.43 -11.60
N LEU A 58 -0.53 -10.62 -10.53
CA LEU A 58 -0.02 -11.07 -9.23
C LEU A 58 0.18 -12.59 -9.21
N GLY A 59 -0.62 -13.31 -10.00
CA GLY A 59 -0.63 -14.76 -10.15
C GLY A 59 -2.05 -15.28 -10.32
N SER A 60 -2.20 -16.59 -10.54
CA SER A 60 -3.51 -17.23 -10.70
C SER A 60 -4.04 -17.68 -9.35
N TYR A 61 -4.88 -16.84 -8.72
CA TYR A 61 -5.34 -17.04 -7.33
C TYR A 61 -6.85 -17.08 -7.16
N GLY A 62 -7.58 -17.33 -8.25
CA GLY A 62 -9.02 -17.46 -8.23
C GLY A 62 -9.47 -18.78 -8.84
N THR A 63 -10.47 -19.41 -8.23
CA THR A 63 -11.15 -20.58 -8.77
C THR A 63 -12.46 -20.13 -9.41
N ARG A 64 -12.70 -20.50 -10.67
CA ARG A 64 -13.95 -20.16 -11.37
C ARG A 64 -15.14 -20.69 -10.54
N GLY A 65 -16.13 -19.82 -10.30
CA GLY A 65 -17.32 -20.16 -9.52
C GLY A 65 -17.14 -20.09 -7.99
N VAL A 66 -15.91 -19.95 -7.48
CA VAL A 66 -15.61 -19.84 -6.04
C VAL A 66 -15.11 -18.44 -5.68
N GLY A 67 -14.31 -17.82 -6.55
CA GLY A 67 -13.71 -16.51 -6.29
C GLY A 67 -12.28 -16.61 -5.78
N TYR A 68 -11.84 -15.60 -5.04
CA TYR A 68 -10.50 -15.47 -4.48
C TYR A 68 -10.54 -15.68 -2.98
N ASP A 69 -9.59 -16.42 -2.42
CA ASP A 69 -9.38 -16.45 -0.98
C ASP A 69 -8.97 -15.05 -0.47
N VAL A 70 -9.71 -14.52 0.51
CA VAL A 70 -9.57 -13.13 0.96
C VAL A 70 -8.22 -12.88 1.61
N GLU A 71 -7.80 -13.72 2.55
CA GLU A 71 -6.55 -13.56 3.28
C GLU A 71 -5.34 -13.70 2.36
N TYR A 72 -5.36 -14.72 1.51
CA TYR A 72 -4.29 -14.98 0.56
C TYR A 72 -4.19 -13.86 -0.48
N LEU A 73 -5.32 -13.38 -1.01
CA LEU A 73 -5.30 -12.28 -1.97
C LEU A 73 -4.83 -10.98 -1.32
N LEU A 74 -5.27 -10.69 -0.08
CA LEU A 74 -4.81 -9.53 0.70
C LEU A 74 -3.29 -9.56 0.90
N TYR A 75 -2.74 -10.74 1.21
CA TYR A 75 -1.31 -10.97 1.31
C TYR A 75 -0.58 -10.63 0.00
N GLN A 76 -1.02 -11.19 -1.13
CA GLN A 76 -0.38 -10.96 -2.44
C GLN A 76 -0.46 -9.50 -2.90
N VAL A 77 -1.62 -8.85 -2.73
CA VAL A 77 -1.80 -7.43 -3.05
C VAL A 77 -0.88 -6.57 -2.19
N SER A 78 -0.79 -6.86 -0.89
CA SER A 78 0.12 -6.15 0.03
C SER A 78 1.59 -6.36 -0.34
N ARG A 79 1.95 -7.54 -0.86
CA ARG A 79 3.31 -7.84 -1.37
C ARG A 79 3.65 -7.03 -2.59
N ALA A 80 2.74 -6.97 -3.55
CA ALA A 80 2.90 -6.18 -4.76
C ALA A 80 3.02 -4.67 -4.46
N LEU A 81 2.35 -4.18 -3.42
CA LEU A 81 2.48 -2.81 -2.93
C LEU A 81 3.74 -2.56 -2.07
N GLY A 82 4.53 -3.60 -1.79
CA GLY A 82 5.75 -3.48 -1.00
C GLY A 82 5.52 -3.21 0.48
N LEU A 83 4.33 -3.53 1.02
CA LEU A 83 3.92 -3.25 2.40
C LEU A 83 4.34 -4.33 3.41
N HIS A 84 5.09 -5.36 2.98
CA HIS A 84 5.58 -6.44 3.86
C HIS A 84 6.90 -6.13 4.54
N GLN A 85 7.57 -5.07 4.09
CA GLN A 85 8.81 -4.61 4.68
C GLN A 85 8.60 -3.17 5.10
N ALA A 86 9.11 -2.80 6.27
CA ALA A 86 9.14 -1.40 6.65
C ALA A 86 9.95 -0.63 5.62
N ARG A 87 9.37 0.47 5.11
CA ARG A 87 10.01 1.41 4.18
C ARG A 87 10.17 2.72 4.92
N PRO A 88 11.31 2.93 5.61
CA PRO A 88 11.51 4.14 6.36
C PRO A 88 11.48 5.35 5.42
N VAL A 89 10.83 6.42 5.86
CA VAL A 89 10.64 7.64 5.07
C VAL A 89 11.28 8.85 5.75
N VAL A 90 11.72 9.82 4.96
CA VAL A 90 12.19 11.13 5.43
C VAL A 90 11.15 12.17 5.03
N ILE A 91 10.78 13.04 5.98
CA ILE A 91 9.91 14.19 5.71
C ILE A 91 10.80 15.39 5.39
N VAL A 92 10.57 15.99 4.22
CA VAL A 92 11.25 17.20 3.76
C VAL A 92 10.32 18.39 3.97
N GLY A 93 10.77 19.36 4.76
CA GLY A 93 9.99 20.52 5.20
C GLY A 93 9.19 20.23 6.48
N VAL A 94 9.55 20.91 7.56
CA VAL A 94 9.00 20.80 8.92
C VAL A 94 8.17 22.04 9.25
N GLY A 95 7.31 22.43 8.31
CA GLY A 95 6.19 23.34 8.56
C GLY A 95 5.03 22.63 9.27
N ASN A 96 3.87 23.29 9.39
CA ASN A 96 2.71 22.73 10.10
C ASN A 96 2.34 21.30 9.68
N LEU A 97 2.33 21.03 8.36
CA LEU A 97 2.01 19.68 7.85
C LEU A 97 3.13 18.67 8.14
N GLY A 98 4.39 19.05 7.90
CA GLY A 98 5.53 18.18 8.17
C GLY A 98 5.61 17.78 9.65
N SER A 99 5.36 18.74 10.55
CA SER A 99 5.30 18.48 11.99
C SER A 99 4.13 17.57 12.38
N ALA A 100 2.95 17.77 11.80
CA ALA A 100 1.79 16.90 12.04
C ALA A 100 2.05 15.46 11.56
N LEU A 101 2.67 15.32 10.38
CA LEU A 101 3.03 14.04 9.79
C LEU A 101 4.13 13.31 10.57
N ALA A 102 5.10 14.04 11.14
CA ALA A 102 6.17 13.47 11.94
C ALA A 102 5.67 12.72 13.19
N GLY A 103 4.55 13.17 13.78
CA GLY A 103 3.92 12.51 14.93
C GLY A 103 2.85 11.48 14.59
N TYR A 104 2.55 11.26 13.31
CA TYR A 104 1.40 10.45 12.89
C TYR A 104 1.72 8.95 12.91
N ARG A 105 1.21 8.24 13.93
CA ARG A 105 1.44 6.80 14.14
C ARG A 105 0.98 5.91 12.98
N GLY A 106 -0.04 6.34 12.23
CA GLY A 106 -0.58 5.54 11.13
C GLY A 106 0.41 5.35 9.97
N PHE A 107 1.52 6.11 9.90
CA PHE A 107 2.59 5.83 8.96
C PHE A 107 3.35 4.56 9.33
N ALA A 108 3.77 4.42 10.58
CA ALA A 108 4.45 3.23 11.08
C ALA A 108 3.54 1.98 10.96
N GLU A 109 2.26 2.11 11.32
CA GLU A 109 1.27 1.02 11.20
C GLU A 109 1.04 0.57 9.74
N ARG A 110 1.24 1.47 8.77
CA ARG A 110 1.16 1.16 7.34
C ARG A 110 2.49 0.72 6.72
N GLY A 111 3.53 0.53 7.54
CA GLY A 111 4.85 0.09 7.08
C GLY A 111 5.78 1.21 6.62
N PHE A 112 5.48 2.47 6.95
CA PHE A 112 6.28 3.65 6.56
C PHE A 112 6.80 4.41 7.78
N PRO A 113 7.65 3.82 8.65
CA PRO A 113 8.13 4.54 9.82
C PRO A 113 8.88 5.81 9.41
N VAL A 114 8.65 6.92 10.10
CA VAL A 114 9.44 8.14 9.91
C VAL A 114 10.85 7.88 10.45
N ALA A 115 11.86 8.06 9.60
CA ALA A 115 13.27 7.86 9.95
C ALA A 115 14.00 9.16 10.23
N GLY A 116 13.53 10.27 9.66
CA GLY A 116 14.18 11.56 9.80
C GLY A 116 13.32 12.71 9.28
N LEU A 117 13.70 13.91 9.70
CA LEU A 117 13.12 15.18 9.29
C LEU A 117 14.24 16.07 8.77
N VAL A 118 14.00 16.73 7.64
CA VAL A 118 14.95 17.69 7.07
C VAL A 118 14.25 18.99 6.71
N ASP A 119 14.91 20.11 6.95
CA ASP A 119 14.43 21.44 6.57
C ASP A 119 15.58 22.30 6.02
N ALA A 120 15.25 23.25 5.14
CA ALA A 120 16.19 24.22 4.60
C ALA A 120 16.26 25.50 5.45
N ASP A 121 15.25 25.77 6.29
CA ASP A 121 15.25 26.88 7.23
C ASP A 121 16.22 26.58 8.40
N PRO A 122 17.34 27.33 8.53
CA PRO A 122 18.30 27.11 9.60
C PRO A 122 17.69 27.26 11.00
N ALA A 123 16.61 28.04 11.15
CA ALA A 123 15.93 28.20 12.43
C ALA A 123 15.26 26.90 12.91
N ARG A 124 14.91 26.00 11.98
CA ARG A 124 14.30 24.70 12.28
C ARG A 124 15.30 23.61 12.61
N VAL A 125 16.53 23.74 12.12
CA VAL A 125 17.57 22.73 12.30
C VAL A 125 17.88 22.57 13.80
N GLY A 126 17.87 21.32 14.27
CA GLY A 126 18.07 20.98 15.68
C GLY A 126 16.78 20.92 16.52
N GLU A 127 15.63 21.38 16.00
CA GLU A 127 14.35 21.20 16.68
C GLU A 127 14.00 19.71 16.83
N ARG A 128 13.27 19.35 17.90
CA ARG A 128 12.76 18.00 18.10
C ARG A 128 11.26 17.96 17.82
N VAL A 129 10.87 17.20 16.80
CA VAL A 129 9.48 17.07 16.34
C VAL A 129 9.15 15.59 16.13
N GLY A 130 8.02 15.12 16.69
CA GLY A 130 7.61 13.71 16.54
C GLY A 130 8.64 12.69 17.06
N GLY A 131 9.54 13.10 17.96
CA GLY A 131 10.64 12.25 18.46
C GLY A 131 11.92 12.29 17.63
N HIS A 132 11.93 12.95 16.47
CA HIS A 132 13.10 13.08 15.59
C HIS A 132 13.72 14.48 15.70
N VAL A 133 15.03 14.57 15.46
CA VAL A 133 15.75 15.86 15.36
C VAL A 133 15.75 16.30 13.90
N VAL A 134 15.44 17.56 13.63
CA VAL A 134 15.47 18.15 12.29
C VAL A 134 16.91 18.37 11.86
N ALA A 135 17.30 17.77 10.73
CA ALA A 135 18.59 18.01 10.08
C ALA A 135 18.45 19.06 8.97
N HIS A 136 19.58 19.66 8.57
CA HIS A 136 19.61 20.54 7.41
C HIS A 136 19.50 19.72 6.11
N LEU A 137 18.81 20.26 5.09
CA LEU A 137 18.71 19.66 3.76
C LEU A 137 20.07 19.58 3.03
#